data_AF-A0A9W6HV23-F1
#
_entry.id   AF-A0A9W6HV23-F1
#
_cell.length_a   1.000
_cell.length_b   1.000
_cell.length_c   1.000
_cell.angle_alpha   90.00
_cell.angle_beta   90.00
_cell.angle_gamma   90.00
#
_symmetry.space_group_name_H-M   'P 1'
#
loop_
_entity.id
_entity.type
_entity.pdbx_description
1 polymer ?
#
loop_
_entity_poly.entity_id
_entity_poly.type
_entity_poly.pdbx_seq_one_letter_code
_entity_poly.pdbx_strand_id
1 'polypeptide(L)' 'MSKLWAMHGRICSKVGCAREAVATLTYDYGDQMAALGPLGAANDPHAHDLCSPHSERLSVPAGWLIVRHEALRT' A
#
# COMPACT_ATOMS: atom_id res chain seq x y z
N MET A 1 -24.33 10.53 14.00
CA MET A 1 -23.68 9.25 14.38
C MET A 1 -22.76 8.80 13.25
N SER A 2 -21.65 9.51 13.00
CA SER A 2 -20.87 9.28 11.75
C SER A 2 -19.38 9.63 11.87
N LYS A 3 -18.88 9.84 13.09
CA LYS A 3 -17.54 10.42 13.34
C LYS A 3 -16.61 9.46 14.08
N LEU A 4 -16.62 8.17 13.73
CA LEU A 4 -15.72 7.16 14.33
C LEU A 4 -14.88 6.37 13.31
N TRP A 5 -15.13 6.50 12.01
CA TRP A 5 -14.38 5.76 10.97
C TRP A 5 -13.23 6.56 10.34
N ALA A 6 -13.10 7.84 10.65
CA ALA A 6 -12.07 8.72 10.10
C ALA A 6 -10.78 8.82 10.95
N MET A 7 -10.68 8.12 12.09
CA MET A 7 -9.58 8.32 13.05
C MET A 7 -8.76 7.07 13.41
N HIS A 8 -8.95 5.97 12.70
CA HIS A 8 -7.91 4.93 12.67
C HIS A 8 -7.18 5.12 11.35
N GLY A 9 -6.13 5.95 11.35
CA GLY A 9 -5.22 6.07 10.21
C GLY A 9 -4.87 4.67 9.71
N ARG A 10 -4.94 4.45 8.39
CA ARG A 10 -4.75 3.10 7.83
C ARG A 10 -3.42 2.56 8.34
N ILE A 11 -3.45 1.39 8.96
CA ILE A 11 -2.26 0.76 9.54
C ILE A 11 -1.62 -0.10 8.46
N CYS A 12 -0.29 -0.23 8.50
CA CYS A 12 0.44 -1.12 7.61
C CYS A 12 -0.09 -2.56 7.67
N SER A 13 -0.38 -3.16 6.52
CA SER A 13 -0.84 -4.54 6.37
C SER A 13 0.22 -5.59 6.71
N LYS A 14 1.49 -5.19 6.90
CA LYS A 14 2.54 -6.12 7.32
C LYS A 14 2.24 -6.62 8.73
N VAL A 15 2.10 -7.94 8.88
CA VAL A 15 1.90 -8.60 10.17
C VAL A 15 2.96 -8.15 11.18
N GLY A 16 2.50 -7.71 12.36
CA GLY A 16 3.36 -7.19 13.43
C GLY A 16 3.78 -5.73 13.27
N CYS A 17 3.35 -5.03 12.22
CA CYS A 17 3.53 -3.60 12.06
C CYS A 17 2.28 -2.83 12.49
N ALA A 18 2.44 -1.81 13.34
CA ALA A 18 1.37 -0.91 13.76
C ALA A 18 1.58 0.53 13.27
N ARG A 19 2.50 0.74 12.32
CA ARG A 19 2.81 2.09 11.78
C ARG A 19 1.71 2.53 10.82
N GLU A 20 1.51 3.84 10.73
CA GLU A 20 0.63 4.46 9.74
C GLU A 20 1.12 4.15 8.33
N ALA A 21 0.18 3.77 7.47
CA ALA A 21 0.41 3.56 6.06
C ALA A 21 0.50 4.90 5.32
N VAL A 22 1.35 4.93 4.31
CA VAL A 22 1.59 6.10 3.45
C VAL A 22 1.47 5.76 1.96
N ALA A 23 1.42 4.47 1.63
CA ALA A 23 1.35 3.94 0.28
C ALA A 23 0.42 2.73 0.22
N THR A 24 -0.15 2.47 -0.95
CA THR A 24 -0.93 1.27 -1.24
C THR A 24 -0.22 0.45 -2.32
N LEU A 25 -0.06 -0.85 -2.08
CA LEU A 25 0.47 -1.85 -3.00
C LEU A 25 -0.68 -2.71 -3.53
N THR A 26 -0.77 -2.88 -4.84
CA THR A 26 -1.69 -3.80 -5.51
C THR A 26 -0.91 -4.74 -6.42
N TYR A 27 -1.44 -5.95 -6.61
CA TYR A 27 -0.85 -6.96 -7.50
C TYR A 27 -1.78 -7.22 -8.69
N ASP A 28 -1.18 -7.26 -9.88
CA ASP A 28 -1.76 -7.89 -11.06
C ASP A 28 -1.02 -9.20 -11.30
N TYR A 29 -1.68 -10.31 -11.00
CA TYR A 29 -1.10 -11.64 -11.18
C TYR A 29 -1.05 -12.07 -12.64
N GLY A 30 -1.92 -11.54 -13.51
CA GLY A 30 -1.95 -11.88 -14.93
C GLY A 30 -0.75 -11.31 -15.67
N ASP A 31 -0.44 -10.05 -15.39
CA ASP A 31 0.69 -9.34 -16.00
C ASP A 31 2.00 -9.47 -15.20
N GLN A 32 2.00 -10.25 -14.11
CA GLN A 32 3.14 -10.39 -13.20
C GLN A 32 3.66 -9.02 -12.74
N MET A 33 2.75 -8.16 -12.31
CA MET A 33 3.04 -6.77 -11.97
C MET A 33 2.60 -6.44 -10.55
N ALA A 34 3.35 -5.57 -9.87
CA ALA A 34 2.88 -4.91 -8.66
C ALA A 34 2.99 -3.40 -8.82
N ALA A 35 1.93 -2.69 -8.45
CA ALA A 35 1.89 -1.24 -8.45
C ALA A 35 1.90 -0.72 -7.01
N LEU A 36 2.86 0.13 -6.69
CA LEU A 36 2.94 0.84 -5.43
C LEU A 36 2.72 2.33 -5.69
N GLY A 37 1.74 2.92 -5.02
CA GLY A 37 1.43 4.34 -5.17
C GLY A 37 1.01 5.01 -3.86
N PRO A 38 0.54 6.27 -3.93
CA PRO A 38 -0.09 6.95 -2.80
C PRO A 38 -1.21 6.11 -2.19
N LEU A 39 -1.64 6.45 -0.97
CA LEU A 39 -2.81 5.81 -0.36
C LEU A 39 -4.02 5.86 -1.31
N GLY A 40 -4.41 4.69 -1.81
CA GLY A 40 -5.57 4.52 -2.69
C GLY A 40 -6.89 4.53 -1.91
N ALA A 41 -7.98 4.17 -2.59
CA ALA A 41 -9.29 4.03 -1.96
C ALA A 41 -9.25 3.05 -0.77
N ALA A 42 -10.01 3.36 0.28
CA ALA A 42 -10.15 2.48 1.43
C ALA A 42 -11.01 1.25 1.09
N ASN A 43 -10.80 0.16 1.83
CA ASN A 43 -11.57 -1.10 1.75
C ASN A 43 -11.43 -1.90 0.44
N ASP A 44 -10.38 -1.67 -0.35
CA ASP A 44 -10.06 -2.57 -1.45
C ASP A 44 -9.43 -3.87 -0.90
N PRO A 45 -10.06 -5.05 -1.10
CA PRO A 45 -9.54 -6.32 -0.60
C PRO A 45 -8.26 -6.78 -1.30
N HIS A 46 -7.95 -6.25 -2.47
CA HIS A 46 -6.74 -6.55 -3.24
C HIS A 46 -5.60 -5.55 -2.98
N ALA A 47 -5.83 -4.57 -2.09
CA ALA A 47 -4.87 -3.56 -1.72
C ALA A 47 -4.17 -3.90 -0.40
N HIS A 48 -2.87 -3.57 -0.34
CA HIS A 48 -2.06 -3.67 0.86
C HIS A 48 -1.48 -2.31 1.20
N ASP A 49 -1.87 -1.78 2.35
CA ASP A 49 -1.39 -0.49 2.81
C ASP A 49 -0.04 -0.66 3.51
N LEU A 50 0.96 0.13 3.12
CA LEU A 50 2.34 0.02 3.60
C LEU A 50 2.80 1.34 4.21
N CYS A 51 3.49 1.25 5.35
CA CYS A 51 4.22 2.38 5.94
C CYS A 51 5.54 2.64 5.19
N SER A 52 6.14 3.82 5.35
CA SER A 52 7.37 4.22 4.62
C SER A 52 8.46 3.13 4.60
N PRO A 53 8.85 2.53 5.75
CA PRO A 53 9.89 1.51 5.75
C PRO A 53 9.52 0.25 4.97
N HIS A 54 8.24 -0.14 4.98
CA HIS A 54 7.79 -1.33 4.24
C HIS A 54 7.56 -1.05 2.76
N SER A 55 7.15 0.17 2.39
CA SER A 55 7.07 0.55 0.98
C SER A 55 8.47 0.61 0.33
N GLU A 56 9.49 1.04 1.07
CA GLU A 56 10.88 1.11 0.60
C GLU A 56 11.52 -0.27 0.48
N ARG A 57 11.22 -1.18 1.42
CA ARG A 57 11.86 -2.49 1.52
C ARG A 57 11.07 -3.63 0.88
N LEU A 58 9.91 -3.36 0.28
CA LEU A 58 9.11 -4.42 -0.34
C LEU A 58 9.88 -5.05 -1.51
N SER A 59 9.68 -6.35 -1.66
CA SER A 59 10.14 -7.13 -2.81
C SER A 59 8.95 -7.84 -3.43
N VAL A 60 8.96 -7.96 -4.75
CA VAL A 60 8.00 -8.79 -5.50
C VAL A 60 8.66 -10.12 -5.91
N PRO A 61 7.89 -11.13 -6.35
CA PRO A 61 8.47 -12.35 -6.90
C PRO A 61 9.42 -12.08 -8.07
N ALA A 62 10.39 -12.98 -8.28
CA ALA A 62 11.35 -12.83 -9.36
C ALA A 62 10.65 -12.78 -10.74
N GLY A 63 11.11 -11.88 -11.60
CA GLY A 63 10.54 -11.66 -12.94
C GLY A 63 9.35 -10.70 -12.99
N TRP A 64 8.84 -10.24 -11.84
CA TRP A 64 7.71 -9.31 -11.82
C TRP A 64 8.12 -7.86 -12.08
N LEU A 65 7.26 -7.12 -12.77
CA LEU A 65 7.40 -5.67 -12.95
C LEU A 65 6.92 -4.94 -11.69
N ILE A 66 7.74 -4.03 -11.14
CA ILE A 66 7.31 -3.11 -10.08
C ILE A 66 7.12 -1.73 -10.66
N VAL A 67 5.90 -1.21 -10.61
CA VAL A 67 5.60 0.18 -10.94
C VAL A 67 5.50 0.98 -9.64
N ARG A 68 6.33 2.01 -9.48
CA ARG A 68 6.30 2.90 -8.32
C ARG A 68 5.81 4.27 -8.77
N HIS A 69 4.59 4.62 -8.36
CA HIS A 69 4.05 5.96 -8.51
C HIS A 69 4.55 6.79 -7.33
N GLU A 70 5.64 7.51 -7.50
CA GLU A 70 5.99 8.55 -6.54
C GLU A 70 4.87 9.60 -6.54
N ALA A 71 4.23 9.79 -5.39
CA ALA A 71 3.38 10.95 -5.21
C ALA A 71 4.30 12.16 -5.44
N LEU A 72 4.04 12.95 -6.48
CA LEU A 72 4.66 14.27 -6.62
C LEU A 72 4.43 15.00 -5.30
N ARG A 73 5.48 15.14 -4.49
CA ARG A 73 5.46 15.96 -3.27
C ARG A 73 5.42 17.42 -3.73
N THR A 74 4.21 17.95 -3.92
CA THR A 74 3.94 19.39 -4.07
C THR A 74 3.44 19.94 -2.74
#